data_AF-A0AAV2TEE3-F1
#
_entry.id   AF-A0AAV2TEE3-F1
#
_cell.length_a   1.000
_cell.length_b   1.000
_cell.length_c   1.000
_cell.angle_alpha   90.00
_cell.angle_beta   90.00
_cell.angle_gamma   90.00
#
_symmetry.space_group_name_H-M   'P 1'
#
loop_
_entity.id
_entity.type
_entity.pdbx_description
1 polymer ?
#
loop_
_entity_poly.entity_id
_entity_poly.type
_entity_poly.pdbx_seq_one_letter_code
_entity_poly.pdbx_strand_id
1 'polypeptide(L)'
;MVGVGNECHKWLFNPQANAFQLNSVSESLNYLVNRSTLILSSVSKFSEFEKHSEWNLTEPKISDSYSHYDALSDRLRALHNSFPSITHLYSVGSSVQGRMLWAISIGDNPDIHELGEAEVKLIGNIHGDEPMGKEILLLFASLLCLNYGQNPMITALLDNTQIHILPSMNPDGFEISKKGEETLVGRGNHHQVDLNRNFPDQFNRSLTSFLPEPETASVIRWSRLYPFVLSASLHGGALVAVYPYDGSFDHTVHYSSSPDDATFRDLALSYSKFLSAISPPPPILTYILHRQ
;
A
#
# COMPACT_ATOMS: atom_id res chain seq x y z
N MET A 1 -25.93 7.57 20.56
CA MET A 1 -27.33 7.13 20.58
C MET A 1 -28.17 8.15 19.81
N VAL A 2 -28.31 7.95 18.50
CA VAL A 2 -29.18 8.62 17.50
C VAL A 2 -29.09 7.65 16.31
N GLY A 3 -30.10 7.08 15.64
CA GLY A 3 -31.54 7.25 15.58
C GLY A 3 -31.91 6.84 14.15
N VAL A 4 -32.31 5.58 13.93
CA VAL A 4 -32.57 4.99 12.60
C VAL A 4 -34.02 5.30 12.20
N GLY A 5 -34.22 5.99 11.07
CA GLY A 5 -35.52 6.24 10.48
C GLY A 5 -35.77 5.32 9.28
N ASN A 6 -36.77 4.45 9.41
CA ASN A 6 -37.31 3.59 8.36
C ASN A 6 -38.08 4.41 7.33
N GLU A 7 -37.74 4.34 6.03
CA GLU A 7 -38.62 4.63 4.88
C GLU A 7 -38.05 3.99 3.60
N CYS A 8 -38.12 2.66 3.47
CA CYS A 8 -37.80 1.97 2.22
C CYS A 8 -38.75 0.79 1.96
N HIS A 9 -40.04 1.07 1.80
CA HIS A 9 -41.05 0.08 1.40
C HIS A 9 -42.14 0.71 0.51
N LYS A 10 -41.78 1.27 -0.66
CA LYS A 10 -42.80 1.72 -1.65
C LYS A 10 -42.45 1.52 -3.15
N TRP A 11 -41.49 0.67 -3.52
CA TRP A 11 -41.09 0.50 -4.93
C TRP A 11 -41.30 -0.90 -5.55
N LEU A 12 -42.06 -1.81 -4.93
CA LEU A 12 -42.09 -3.22 -5.38
C LEU A 12 -43.26 -3.69 -6.27
N PHE A 13 -44.12 -2.82 -6.82
CA PHE A 13 -45.20 -3.31 -7.71
C PHE A 13 -45.45 -2.41 -8.92
N ASN A 14 -44.63 -2.56 -9.97
CA ASN A 14 -44.99 -2.18 -11.34
C ASN A 14 -44.58 -3.29 -12.33
N PRO A 15 -45.50 -4.10 -12.87
CA PRO A 15 -45.16 -5.30 -13.67
C PRO A 15 -44.65 -5.02 -15.09
N GLN A 16 -44.56 -3.76 -15.55
CA GLN A 16 -44.17 -3.44 -16.93
C GLN A 16 -42.72 -2.92 -17.08
N ALA A 17 -41.93 -2.85 -16.01
CA ALA A 17 -40.51 -2.45 -16.07
C ALA A 17 -39.51 -3.63 -16.11
N ASN A 18 -39.98 -4.88 -15.98
CA ASN A 18 -39.13 -6.04 -15.71
C ASN A 18 -38.44 -6.69 -16.93
N ALA A 19 -38.54 -6.12 -18.13
CA ALA A 19 -37.88 -6.68 -19.32
C ALA A 19 -36.57 -5.99 -19.73
N PHE A 20 -36.28 -4.79 -19.20
CA PHE A 20 -35.12 -3.98 -19.63
C PHE A 20 -33.92 -4.00 -18.65
N GLN A 21 -33.98 -4.77 -17.55
CA GLN A 21 -32.91 -4.82 -16.53
C GLN A 21 -32.37 -6.22 -16.22
N LEU A 22 -32.87 -7.28 -16.82
CA LEU A 22 -32.36 -8.64 -16.55
C LEU A 22 -31.08 -8.96 -17.31
N ASN A 23 -30.92 -8.47 -18.55
CA ASN A 23 -29.73 -8.73 -19.35
C ASN A 23 -28.50 -8.00 -18.79
N SER A 24 -28.64 -6.72 -18.39
CA SER A 24 -27.53 -5.94 -17.80
C SER A 24 -27.09 -6.48 -16.44
N VAL A 25 -28.04 -6.94 -15.61
CA VAL A 25 -27.70 -7.57 -14.31
C VAL A 25 -27.03 -8.92 -14.53
N SER A 26 -27.47 -9.71 -15.53
CA SER A 26 -26.82 -10.98 -15.87
C SER A 26 -25.41 -10.79 -16.44
N GLU A 27 -25.18 -9.75 -17.24
CA GLU A 27 -23.87 -9.41 -17.78
C GLU A 27 -22.93 -8.90 -16.68
N SER A 28 -23.41 -8.03 -15.79
CA SER A 28 -22.63 -7.58 -14.63
C SER A 28 -22.35 -8.71 -13.63
N LEU A 29 -23.31 -9.61 -13.39
CA LEU A 29 -23.10 -10.79 -12.55
C LEU A 29 -22.14 -11.79 -13.21
N ASN A 30 -22.25 -12.04 -14.51
CA ASN A 30 -21.31 -12.90 -15.23
C ASN A 30 -19.92 -12.27 -15.29
N TYR A 31 -19.81 -10.95 -15.43
CA TYR A 31 -18.55 -10.22 -15.35
C TYR A 31 -17.91 -10.35 -13.97
N LEU A 32 -18.67 -10.12 -12.90
CA LEU A 32 -18.20 -10.28 -11.52
C LEU A 32 -17.85 -11.73 -11.20
N VAL A 33 -18.65 -12.72 -11.63
CA VAL A 33 -18.39 -14.15 -11.44
C VAL A 33 -17.15 -14.57 -12.22
N ASN A 34 -16.99 -14.13 -13.47
CA ASN A 34 -15.80 -14.43 -14.25
C ASN A 34 -14.53 -13.81 -13.64
N ARG A 35 -14.58 -12.54 -13.19
CA ARG A 35 -13.46 -11.93 -12.44
C ARG A 35 -13.20 -12.65 -11.11
N SER A 36 -14.23 -13.02 -10.37
CA SER A 36 -14.08 -13.78 -9.11
C SER A 36 -13.40 -15.13 -9.36
N THR A 37 -13.76 -15.82 -10.44
CA THR A 37 -13.17 -17.10 -10.83
C THR A 37 -11.74 -16.94 -11.31
N LEU A 38 -11.45 -15.87 -12.06
CA LEU A 38 -10.08 -15.49 -12.46
C LEU A 38 -9.23 -15.14 -11.25
N ILE A 39 -9.72 -14.32 -10.32
CA ILE A 39 -9.05 -13.96 -9.07
C ILE A 39 -8.80 -15.22 -8.24
N LEU A 40 -9.80 -16.09 -8.03
CA LEU A 40 -9.62 -17.34 -7.30
C LEU A 40 -8.61 -18.26 -7.98
N SER A 41 -8.63 -18.36 -9.31
CA SER A 41 -7.66 -19.15 -10.08
C SER A 41 -6.25 -18.55 -10.06
N SER A 42 -6.14 -17.23 -9.96
CA SER A 42 -4.87 -16.51 -9.85
C SER A 42 -4.33 -16.64 -8.43
N VAL A 43 -5.17 -16.44 -7.40
CA VAL A 43 -4.86 -16.63 -5.97
C VAL A 43 -4.45 -18.07 -5.67
N SER A 44 -5.11 -19.07 -6.27
CA SER A 44 -4.68 -20.45 -6.14
C SER A 44 -3.32 -20.70 -6.81
N LYS A 45 -3.06 -20.08 -7.98
CA LYS A 45 -1.72 -20.11 -8.59
C LYS A 45 -0.68 -19.43 -7.70
N PHE A 46 -1.00 -18.29 -7.06
CA PHE A 46 -0.12 -17.63 -6.08
C PHE A 46 0.24 -18.54 -4.90
N SER A 47 -0.68 -19.38 -4.44
CA SER A 47 -0.40 -20.37 -3.39
C SER A 47 0.48 -21.54 -3.84
N GLU A 48 0.53 -21.84 -5.15
CA GLU A 48 1.41 -22.87 -5.73
C GLU A 48 2.81 -22.35 -6.04
N PHE A 49 2.99 -21.03 -6.10
CA PHE A 49 4.25 -20.35 -6.42
C PHE A 49 5.21 -20.30 -5.21
N GLU A 50 5.49 -21.42 -4.54
CA GLU A 50 6.39 -21.49 -3.38
C GLU A 50 7.90 -21.40 -3.75
N LYS A 51 8.27 -21.49 -5.05
CA LYS A 51 9.67 -21.49 -5.50
C LYS A 51 10.02 -20.32 -6.41
N HIS A 52 10.86 -19.41 -5.91
CA HIS A 52 11.36 -18.22 -6.61
C HIS A 52 12.03 -18.52 -7.96
N SER A 53 12.64 -19.70 -8.13
CA SER A 53 13.32 -20.12 -9.37
C SER A 53 12.37 -20.43 -10.54
N GLU A 54 11.06 -20.52 -10.30
CA GLU A 54 10.06 -20.92 -11.31
C GLU A 54 9.26 -19.72 -11.85
N TRP A 55 9.45 -18.52 -11.29
CA TRP A 55 8.63 -17.36 -11.63
C TRP A 55 9.04 -16.70 -12.95
N ASN A 56 10.25 -16.99 -13.47
CA ASN A 56 10.78 -16.46 -14.72
C ASN A 56 10.54 -14.93 -14.89
N LEU A 57 10.96 -14.17 -13.88
CA LEU A 57 10.81 -12.71 -13.85
C LEU A 57 12.00 -12.01 -14.47
N THR A 58 11.74 -10.91 -15.17
CA THR A 58 12.77 -9.92 -15.51
C THR A 58 13.05 -9.07 -14.28
N GLU A 59 14.23 -9.25 -13.69
CA GLU A 59 14.63 -8.53 -12.48
C GLU A 59 15.06 -7.09 -12.81
N PRO A 60 14.64 -6.09 -12.01
CA PRO A 60 15.10 -4.72 -12.15
C PRO A 60 16.56 -4.59 -11.71
N LYS A 61 17.29 -3.64 -12.31
CA LYS A 61 18.67 -3.36 -11.92
C LYS A 61 18.71 -2.79 -10.50
N ILE A 62 19.46 -3.45 -9.62
CA ILE A 62 19.75 -2.96 -8.27
C ILE A 62 20.85 -1.88 -8.35
N SER A 63 20.66 -0.79 -7.61
CA SER A 63 21.64 0.30 -7.47
C SER A 63 22.61 -0.01 -6.33
N ASP A 64 23.88 0.38 -6.49
CA ASP A 64 24.90 0.26 -5.43
C ASP A 64 24.74 1.31 -4.31
N SER A 65 23.84 2.29 -4.51
CA SER A 65 23.55 3.36 -3.56
C SER A 65 22.06 3.62 -3.40
N TYR A 66 21.70 4.15 -2.22
CA TYR A 66 20.36 4.64 -1.92
C TYR A 66 20.03 5.89 -2.75
N SER A 67 18.77 5.98 -3.18
CA SER A 67 18.26 7.06 -4.02
C SER A 67 17.95 8.27 -3.14
N HIS A 68 18.72 9.33 -3.30
CA HIS A 68 18.35 10.68 -2.84
C HIS A 68 17.14 11.20 -3.61
N TYR A 69 16.50 12.24 -3.09
CA TYR A 69 15.22 12.76 -3.56
C TYR A 69 15.16 12.99 -5.08
N ASP A 70 16.19 13.61 -5.66
CA ASP A 70 16.24 13.87 -7.11
C ASP A 70 16.36 12.56 -7.91
N ALA A 71 17.25 11.66 -7.49
CA ALA A 71 17.42 10.36 -8.13
C ALA A 71 16.16 9.48 -8.01
N LEU A 72 15.46 9.52 -6.87
CA LEU A 72 14.17 8.86 -6.68
C LEU A 72 13.12 9.43 -7.63
N SER A 73 13.03 10.77 -7.71
CA SER A 73 12.10 11.47 -8.59
C SER A 73 12.35 11.10 -10.06
N ASP A 74 13.60 11.09 -10.48
CA ASP A 74 13.99 10.75 -11.85
C ASP A 74 13.75 9.28 -12.17
N ARG A 75 13.98 8.36 -11.23
CA ARG A 75 13.64 6.94 -11.39
C ARG A 75 12.14 6.74 -11.61
N LEU A 76 11.29 7.41 -10.82
CA LEU A 76 9.84 7.30 -10.97
C LEU A 76 9.35 7.92 -12.29
N ARG A 77 9.87 9.08 -12.69
CA ARG A 77 9.56 9.70 -13.98
C ARG A 77 10.00 8.81 -15.15
N ALA A 78 11.21 8.25 -15.08
CA ALA A 78 11.73 7.36 -16.11
C ALA A 78 10.88 6.09 -16.24
N LEU A 79 10.46 5.50 -15.11
CA LEU A 79 9.56 4.35 -15.08
C LEU A 79 8.21 4.70 -15.72
N HIS A 80 7.60 5.82 -15.32
CA HIS A 80 6.35 6.28 -15.92
C HIS A 80 6.46 6.53 -17.42
N ASN A 81 7.52 7.20 -17.87
CA ASN A 81 7.75 7.48 -19.29
C ASN A 81 7.97 6.22 -20.11
N SER A 82 8.50 5.15 -19.50
CA SER A 82 8.74 3.87 -20.17
C SER A 82 7.48 2.99 -20.21
N PHE A 83 6.57 3.15 -19.24
CA PHE A 83 5.36 2.35 -19.10
C PHE A 83 4.11 3.23 -18.88
N PRO A 84 3.84 4.22 -19.75
CA PRO A 84 2.80 5.22 -19.50
C PRO A 84 1.38 4.65 -19.56
N SER A 85 1.18 3.51 -20.24
CA SER A 85 -0.14 2.86 -20.35
C SER A 85 -0.57 2.14 -19.07
N ILE A 86 0.37 1.80 -18.18
CA ILE A 86 0.10 1.03 -16.97
C ILE A 86 0.58 1.74 -15.70
N THR A 87 1.03 2.99 -15.82
CA THR A 87 1.48 3.78 -14.68
C THR A 87 0.90 5.19 -14.72
N HIS A 88 0.63 5.73 -13.53
CA HIS A 88 0.30 7.13 -13.36
C HIS A 88 1.11 7.70 -12.18
N LEU A 89 1.97 8.68 -12.47
CA LEU A 89 2.84 9.32 -11.49
C LEU A 89 2.20 10.63 -11.01
N TYR A 90 2.03 10.76 -9.70
CA TYR A 90 1.41 11.92 -9.08
C TYR A 90 2.05 12.22 -7.72
N SER A 91 1.71 13.37 -7.15
CA SER A 91 2.15 13.77 -5.81
C SER A 91 0.97 13.67 -4.84
N VAL A 92 1.18 13.05 -3.68
CA VAL A 92 0.19 13.03 -2.59
C VAL A 92 0.16 14.35 -1.80
N GLY A 93 1.20 15.17 -1.97
CA GLY A 93 1.46 16.41 -1.25
C GLY A 93 2.95 16.72 -1.22
N SER A 94 3.37 17.59 -0.30
CA SER A 94 4.77 17.97 -0.14
C SER A 94 5.21 17.86 1.31
N SER A 95 6.50 17.61 1.52
CA SER A 95 7.15 17.70 2.83
C SER A 95 7.25 19.13 3.33
N VAL A 96 7.70 19.31 4.57
CA VAL A 96 7.98 20.63 5.17
C VAL A 96 8.94 21.45 4.30
N GLN A 97 9.98 20.84 3.73
CA GLN A 97 10.94 21.53 2.86
C GLN A 97 10.50 21.63 1.39
N GLY A 98 9.25 21.28 1.08
CA GLY A 98 8.68 21.41 -0.27
C GLY A 98 9.05 20.28 -1.23
N ARG A 99 9.60 19.16 -0.74
CA ARG A 99 9.85 17.97 -1.56
C ARG A 99 8.54 17.25 -1.82
N MET A 100 8.26 16.93 -3.08
CA MET A 100 7.03 16.22 -3.45
C MET A 100 7.04 14.80 -2.89
N LEU A 101 5.93 14.41 -2.27
CA LEU A 101 5.68 13.04 -1.87
C LEU A 101 5.17 12.28 -3.09
N TRP A 102 6.10 11.72 -3.87
CA TRP A 102 5.78 11.03 -5.12
C TRP A 102 5.13 9.67 -4.87
N ALA A 103 3.97 9.47 -5.47
CA ALA A 103 3.33 8.17 -5.56
C ALA A 103 3.13 7.77 -7.03
N ILE A 104 3.27 6.49 -7.33
CA ILE A 104 2.98 5.91 -8.64
C ILE A 104 1.90 4.84 -8.48
N SER A 105 0.78 4.98 -9.20
CA SER A 105 -0.19 3.89 -9.36
C SER A 105 0.22 3.02 -10.55
N ILE A 106 0.02 1.72 -10.40
CA ILE A 106 0.35 0.71 -11.40
C ILE A 106 -0.86 -0.24 -11.52
N GLY A 107 -1.39 -0.38 -12.73
CA GLY A 107 -2.60 -1.15 -13.05
C GLY A 107 -2.87 -1.06 -14.56
N ASP A 108 -3.85 -1.80 -15.06
CA ASP A 108 -4.25 -1.72 -16.48
C ASP A 108 -4.92 -0.39 -16.85
N ASN A 109 -5.55 0.28 -15.88
CA ASN A 109 -6.13 1.63 -16.01
C ASN A 109 -5.65 2.57 -14.88
N PRO A 110 -4.37 2.97 -14.87
CA PRO A 110 -3.68 3.49 -13.68
C PRO A 110 -4.16 4.85 -13.15
N ASP A 111 -4.95 5.60 -13.91
CA ASP A 111 -5.44 6.93 -13.57
C ASP A 111 -6.90 6.96 -13.09
N ILE A 112 -7.62 5.82 -13.14
CA ILE A 112 -9.05 5.74 -12.84
C ILE A 112 -9.33 4.53 -11.95
N HIS A 113 -10.07 4.75 -10.86
CA HIS A 113 -10.62 3.65 -10.07
C HIS A 113 -11.72 2.89 -10.84
N GLU A 114 -11.55 1.59 -11.06
CA GLU A 114 -12.56 0.73 -11.66
C GLU A 114 -13.42 0.01 -10.61
N LEU A 115 -14.74 -0.06 -10.85
CA LEU A 115 -15.65 -0.74 -9.94
C LEU A 115 -15.32 -2.24 -9.83
N GLY A 116 -15.10 -2.68 -8.59
CA GLY A 116 -14.76 -4.08 -8.29
C GLY A 116 -13.28 -4.39 -8.42
N GLU A 117 -12.44 -3.41 -8.72
CA GLU A 117 -10.99 -3.54 -8.65
C GLU A 117 -10.48 -3.15 -7.24
N ALA A 118 -9.51 -3.92 -6.74
CA ALA A 118 -8.93 -3.67 -5.43
C ALA A 118 -7.87 -2.56 -5.49
N GLU A 119 -7.98 -1.58 -4.59
CA GLU A 119 -6.98 -0.53 -4.41
C GLU A 119 -6.01 -0.92 -3.28
N VAL A 120 -4.73 -1.07 -3.59
CA VAL A 120 -3.70 -1.42 -2.61
C VAL A 120 -2.70 -0.28 -2.49
N LYS A 121 -2.27 0.05 -1.27
CA LYS A 121 -1.16 1.01 -1.09
C LYS A 121 0.01 0.46 -0.30
N LEU A 122 1.19 0.84 -0.75
CA LEU A 122 2.46 0.53 -0.11
C LEU A 122 3.22 1.84 0.16
N ILE A 123 3.67 2.01 1.40
CA ILE A 123 4.35 3.21 1.87
C ILE A 123 5.72 2.80 2.41
N GLY A 124 6.76 3.54 2.06
CA GLY A 124 8.10 3.34 2.61
C GLY A 124 8.62 4.61 3.28
N ASN A 125 9.62 4.42 4.15
CA ASN A 125 10.49 5.50 4.61
C ASN A 125 9.70 6.67 5.23
N ILE A 126 8.72 6.33 6.07
CA ILE A 126 8.08 7.28 7.01
C ILE A 126 9.07 7.75 8.07
N HIS A 127 10.00 6.87 8.47
CA HIS A 127 11.23 7.28 9.14
C HIS A 127 12.33 7.43 8.10
N GLY A 128 12.95 8.61 8.04
CA GLY A 128 13.92 8.95 7.01
C GLY A 128 15.19 8.11 7.06
N ASP A 129 15.59 7.67 8.25
CA ASP A 129 16.76 6.82 8.54
C ASP A 129 16.54 5.34 8.24
N GLU A 130 15.35 4.95 7.77
CA GLU A 130 14.98 3.57 7.41
C GLU A 130 14.80 3.41 5.88
N PRO A 131 15.89 3.45 5.07
CA PRO A 131 15.78 3.58 3.61
C PRO A 131 15.48 2.28 2.86
N MET A 132 15.54 1.12 3.51
CA MET A 132 15.38 -0.16 2.82
C MET A 132 14.01 -0.33 2.18
N GLY A 133 12.95 0.04 2.92
CA GLY A 133 11.58 0.02 2.39
C GLY A 133 11.42 0.87 1.13
N LYS A 134 12.05 2.06 1.10
CA LYS A 134 12.05 2.95 -0.07
C LYS A 134 12.64 2.29 -1.32
N GLU A 135 13.82 1.67 -1.21
CA GLU A 135 14.43 1.01 -2.36
C GLU A 135 13.69 -0.24 -2.80
N ILE A 136 13.18 -1.04 -1.85
CA ILE A 136 12.37 -2.21 -2.14
C ILE A 136 11.13 -1.80 -2.95
N LEU A 137 10.47 -0.70 -2.57
CA LEU A 137 9.31 -0.20 -3.30
C LEU A 137 9.65 0.31 -4.70
N LEU A 138 10.80 0.98 -4.89
CA LEU A 138 11.25 1.38 -6.22
C LEU A 138 11.57 0.18 -7.12
N LEU A 139 12.22 -0.85 -6.56
CA LEU A 139 12.48 -2.10 -7.27
C LEU A 139 11.19 -2.85 -7.59
N PHE A 140 10.25 -2.94 -6.64
CA PHE A 140 8.96 -3.58 -6.82
C PHE A 140 8.13 -2.90 -7.92
N ALA A 141 8.06 -1.57 -7.94
CA ALA A 141 7.41 -0.82 -9.00
C ALA A 141 8.00 -1.17 -10.39
N SER A 142 9.33 -1.28 -10.46
CA SER A 142 10.04 -1.62 -11.70
C SER A 142 9.80 -3.07 -12.11
N LEU A 143 9.79 -4.00 -11.16
CA LEU A 143 9.49 -5.42 -11.36
C LEU A 143 8.08 -5.60 -11.95
N LEU A 144 7.08 -4.92 -11.38
CA LEU A 144 5.70 -4.96 -11.87
C LEU A 144 5.63 -4.53 -13.34
N CYS A 145 6.22 -3.37 -13.66
CA CYS A 145 6.18 -2.82 -15.03
C CYS A 145 6.94 -3.69 -16.04
N LEU A 146 8.14 -4.16 -15.70
CA LEU A 146 8.96 -4.98 -16.59
C LEU A 146 8.31 -6.33 -16.93
N ASN A 147 7.42 -6.82 -16.08
CA ASN A 147 6.83 -8.15 -16.21
C ASN A 147 5.36 -8.12 -16.63
N TYR A 148 4.70 -6.96 -16.67
CA TYR A 148 3.34 -6.84 -17.19
C TYR A 148 3.29 -7.22 -18.68
N GLY A 149 2.34 -8.08 -19.05
CA GLY A 149 2.23 -8.65 -20.39
C GLY A 149 3.22 -9.78 -20.71
N GLN A 150 4.24 -10.00 -19.87
CA GLN A 150 5.24 -11.06 -20.05
C GLN A 150 5.01 -12.22 -19.08
N ASN A 151 4.76 -11.90 -17.81
CA ASN A 151 4.53 -12.87 -16.75
C ASN A 151 3.01 -12.98 -16.46
N PRO A 152 2.38 -14.14 -16.68
CA PRO A 152 0.93 -14.29 -16.50
C PRO A 152 0.42 -13.97 -15.10
N MET A 153 1.24 -14.17 -14.07
CA MET A 153 0.88 -13.88 -12.69
C MET A 153 0.89 -12.36 -12.43
N ILE A 154 1.92 -11.64 -12.88
CA ILE A 154 2.00 -10.17 -12.74
C ILE A 154 0.93 -9.48 -13.59
N THR A 155 0.68 -9.98 -14.81
CA THR A 155 -0.42 -9.48 -15.65
C THR A 155 -1.76 -9.66 -14.94
N ALA A 156 -2.06 -10.86 -14.44
CA ALA A 156 -3.31 -11.11 -13.73
C ALA A 156 -3.44 -10.29 -12.43
N LEU A 157 -2.33 -9.99 -11.75
CA LEU A 157 -2.33 -9.11 -10.58
C LEU A 157 -2.78 -7.69 -10.97
N LEU A 158 -2.14 -7.11 -12.00
CA LEU A 158 -2.36 -5.73 -12.40
C LEU A 158 -3.65 -5.52 -13.23
N ASP A 159 -4.21 -6.58 -13.82
CA ASP A 159 -5.54 -6.54 -14.46
C ASP A 159 -6.71 -6.56 -13.45
N ASN A 160 -6.42 -6.77 -12.15
CA ASN A 160 -7.44 -6.93 -11.11
C ASN A 160 -7.14 -6.11 -9.84
N THR A 161 -6.03 -5.39 -9.81
CA THR A 161 -5.56 -4.63 -8.66
C THR A 161 -4.80 -3.41 -9.12
N GLN A 162 -5.23 -2.25 -8.62
CA GLN A 162 -4.47 -1.03 -8.76
C GLN A 162 -3.56 -0.86 -7.53
N ILE A 163 -2.25 -0.87 -7.77
CA ILE A 163 -1.23 -0.80 -6.73
C ILE A 163 -0.63 0.61 -6.71
N HIS A 164 -0.82 1.32 -5.60
CA HIS A 164 -0.22 2.63 -5.37
C HIS A 164 1.01 2.52 -4.48
N ILE A 165 2.13 3.07 -4.94
CA ILE A 165 3.41 2.99 -4.24
C ILE A 165 3.89 4.39 -3.91
N LEU A 166 4.08 4.70 -2.62
CA LEU A 166 4.72 5.91 -2.10
C LEU A 166 6.08 5.51 -1.49
N PRO A 167 7.20 5.58 -2.25
CA PRO A 167 8.47 5.05 -1.77
C PRO A 167 9.05 5.79 -0.57
N SER A 168 8.83 7.11 -0.46
CA SER A 168 9.32 7.94 0.65
C SER A 168 8.25 8.91 1.12
N MET A 169 7.71 8.65 2.31
CA MET A 169 6.82 9.57 3.01
C MET A 169 7.59 10.70 3.72
N ASN A 170 8.84 10.47 4.13
CA ASN A 170 9.70 11.45 4.81
C ASN A 170 11.01 11.70 4.03
N PRO A 171 10.94 12.36 2.86
CA PRO A 171 12.14 12.66 2.08
C PRO A 171 13.07 13.64 2.80
N ASP A 172 12.54 14.55 3.64
CA ASP A 172 13.35 15.51 4.39
C ASP A 172 14.24 14.82 5.41
N GLY A 173 13.69 13.87 6.16
CA GLY A 173 14.44 13.04 7.10
C GLY A 173 15.51 12.21 6.40
N PHE A 174 15.20 11.60 5.24
CA PHE A 174 16.18 10.82 4.50
C PHE A 174 17.38 11.66 4.05
N GLU A 175 17.17 12.88 3.54
CA GLU A 175 18.27 13.73 3.04
C GLU A 175 19.27 14.14 4.12
N ILE A 176 18.87 14.14 5.40
CA ILE A 176 19.77 14.43 6.53
C ILE A 176 20.29 13.17 7.22
N SER A 177 19.78 11.99 6.85
CA SER A 177 20.20 10.70 7.39
C SER A 177 21.59 10.33 6.89
N LYS A 178 22.39 9.67 7.73
CA LYS A 178 23.76 9.27 7.39
C LYS A 178 23.87 7.75 7.22
N LYS A 179 24.40 7.33 6.07
CA LYS A 179 24.62 5.90 5.78
C LYS A 179 25.60 5.29 6.78
N GLY A 180 25.19 4.18 7.41
CA GLY A 180 26.07 3.38 8.27
C GLY A 180 26.26 3.92 9.69
N GLU A 181 25.54 4.97 10.08
CA GLU A 181 25.50 5.44 11.46
C GLU A 181 24.19 4.98 12.13
N GLU A 182 24.29 4.20 13.21
CA GLU A 182 23.14 3.85 14.07
C GLU A 182 22.74 5.05 14.95
N THR A 183 22.28 6.11 14.31
CA THR A 183 21.80 7.34 14.97
C THR A 183 20.33 7.58 14.62
N LEU A 184 19.61 8.33 15.45
CA LEU A 184 18.23 8.76 15.16
C LEU A 184 18.17 10.02 14.28
N VAL A 185 19.30 10.43 13.69
CA VAL A 185 19.37 11.62 12.83
C VAL A 185 18.64 11.32 11.52
N GLY A 186 17.60 12.11 11.24
CA GLY A 186 16.76 11.93 10.04
C GLY A 186 15.58 10.97 10.23
N ARG A 187 15.38 10.43 11.43
CA ARG A 187 14.19 9.62 11.74
C ARG A 187 12.89 10.42 11.60
N GLY A 188 12.79 11.53 12.32
CA GLY A 188 11.64 12.44 12.25
C GLY A 188 11.62 13.24 10.95
N ASN A 189 10.54 13.99 10.72
CA ASN A 189 10.49 14.95 9.62
C ASN A 189 11.39 16.16 9.87
N HIS A 190 11.32 17.18 9.01
CA HIS A 190 12.13 18.41 9.18
C HIS A 190 11.93 19.11 10.53
N HIS A 191 10.70 19.09 11.07
CA HIS A 191 10.39 19.64 12.39
C HIS A 191 10.77 18.70 13.56
N GLN A 192 11.46 17.60 13.27
CA GLN A 192 11.86 16.56 14.24
C GLN A 192 10.67 15.83 14.88
N VAL A 193 9.52 15.80 14.20
CA VAL A 193 8.34 15.04 14.63
C VAL A 193 8.41 13.62 14.08
N ASP A 194 8.15 12.64 14.95
CA ASP A 194 7.96 11.24 14.53
C ASP A 194 6.59 11.13 13.81
N LEU A 195 6.63 10.97 12.49
CA LEU A 195 5.42 10.88 11.67
C LEU A 195 4.57 9.65 12.02
N ASN A 196 5.17 8.56 12.51
CA ASN A 196 4.44 7.37 12.98
C ASN A 196 3.86 7.54 14.40
N ARG A 197 3.94 8.74 14.98
CA ARG A 197 3.24 9.15 16.20
C ARG A 197 2.33 10.36 15.98
N ASN A 198 2.20 10.81 14.74
CA ASN A 198 1.50 12.04 14.38
C ASN A 198 0.11 11.80 13.76
N PHE A 199 -0.29 10.55 13.54
CA PHE A 199 -1.65 10.20 13.13
C PHE A 199 -2.64 10.30 14.30
N PRO A 200 -3.92 10.61 14.03
CA PRO A 200 -4.98 10.51 15.03
C PRO A 200 -5.04 9.12 15.65
N ASP A 201 -4.99 9.05 16.98
CA ASP A 201 -5.01 7.78 17.72
C ASP A 201 -6.38 7.51 18.36
N GLN A 202 -6.79 6.24 18.37
CA GLN A 202 -8.08 5.83 18.92
C GLN A 202 -8.07 5.69 20.46
N PHE A 203 -6.91 5.48 21.07
CA PHE A 203 -6.75 5.30 22.51
C PHE A 203 -6.34 6.61 23.19
N ASN A 204 -5.59 7.48 22.51
CA ASN A 204 -5.08 8.74 23.00
C ASN A 204 -5.72 9.93 22.24
N ARG A 205 -6.85 10.39 22.75
CA ARG A 205 -7.62 11.52 22.17
C ARG A 205 -6.85 12.85 22.18
N SER A 206 -5.81 12.97 23.01
CA SER A 206 -4.94 14.14 23.02
C SER A 206 -4.12 14.24 21.74
N LEU A 207 -3.72 13.11 21.15
CA LEU A 207 -3.02 13.08 19.85
C LEU A 207 -3.95 13.51 18.69
N THR A 208 -5.25 13.25 18.81
CA THR A 208 -6.26 13.71 17.85
C THR A 208 -6.42 15.24 17.79
N SER A 209 -5.93 15.96 18.82
CA SER A 209 -6.12 17.41 18.95
C SER A 209 -4.99 18.24 18.34
N PHE A 210 -3.89 17.61 17.88
CA PHE A 210 -2.78 18.31 17.22
C PHE A 210 -3.03 18.44 15.71
N LEU A 211 -2.55 19.55 15.13
CA LEU A 211 -2.47 19.68 13.68
C LEU A 211 -1.44 18.67 13.15
N PRO A 212 -1.79 17.80 12.19
CA PRO A 212 -0.83 16.89 11.60
C PRO A 212 0.25 17.65 10.82
N GLU A 213 1.46 17.10 10.81
CA GLU A 213 2.55 17.53 9.93
C GLU A 213 2.13 17.42 8.45
N PRO A 214 2.71 18.21 7.54
CA PRO A 214 2.26 18.23 6.14
C PRO A 214 2.34 16.85 5.48
N GLU A 215 3.33 16.03 5.82
CA GLU A 215 3.43 14.65 5.33
C GLU A 215 2.27 13.77 5.82
N THR A 216 1.99 13.82 7.13
CA THR A 216 0.87 13.09 7.75
C THR A 216 -0.47 13.53 7.18
N ALA A 217 -0.71 14.84 7.05
CA ALA A 217 -1.93 15.41 6.49
C ALA A 217 -2.14 14.95 5.03
N SER A 218 -1.06 14.90 4.25
CA SER A 218 -1.09 14.44 2.86
C SER A 218 -1.49 12.97 2.77
N VAL A 219 -0.94 12.10 3.62
CA VAL A 219 -1.28 10.67 3.65
C VAL A 219 -2.69 10.41 4.19
N ILE A 220 -3.17 11.20 5.17
CA ILE A 220 -4.57 11.15 5.63
C ILE A 220 -5.52 11.53 4.50
N ARG A 221 -5.22 12.60 3.75
CA ARG A 221 -6.03 13.01 2.61
C ARG A 221 -6.01 11.94 1.53
N TRP A 222 -4.84 11.45 1.16
CA TRP A 222 -4.67 10.41 0.14
C TRP A 222 -5.44 9.14 0.48
N SER A 223 -5.41 8.73 1.75
CA SER A 223 -6.20 7.61 2.28
C SER A 223 -7.72 7.76 2.10
N ARG A 224 -8.22 8.97 1.93
CA ARG A 224 -9.65 9.24 1.68
C ARG A 224 -9.98 9.42 0.20
N LEU A 225 -8.98 9.52 -0.67
CA LEU A 225 -9.18 9.73 -2.12
C LEU A 225 -9.52 8.42 -2.84
N TYR A 226 -8.94 7.31 -2.39
CA TYR A 226 -9.14 5.99 -2.99
C TYR A 226 -9.73 5.01 -1.96
N PRO A 227 -10.57 4.06 -2.37
CA PRO A 227 -11.10 3.02 -1.50
C PRO A 227 -10.07 1.91 -1.21
N PHE A 228 -8.95 2.25 -0.58
CA PHE A 228 -7.88 1.30 -0.26
C PHE A 228 -8.40 0.12 0.58
N VAL A 229 -8.21 -1.10 0.08
CA VAL A 229 -8.64 -2.34 0.76
C VAL A 229 -7.51 -3.02 1.52
N LEU A 230 -6.27 -2.80 1.11
CA LEU A 230 -5.06 -3.29 1.77
C LEU A 230 -4.00 -2.20 1.78
N SER A 231 -3.29 -2.08 2.90
CA SER A 231 -2.25 -1.09 3.09
C SER A 231 -1.09 -1.66 3.87
N ALA A 232 0.12 -1.19 3.54
CA ALA A 232 1.27 -1.45 4.37
C ALA A 232 2.32 -0.37 4.37
N SER A 233 2.95 -0.20 5.54
CA SER A 233 4.12 0.64 5.73
C SER A 233 5.36 -0.20 5.97
N LEU A 234 6.45 0.09 5.26
CA LEU A 234 7.73 -0.60 5.32
C LEU A 234 8.73 0.20 6.16
N HIS A 235 9.26 -0.47 7.19
CA HIS A 235 10.14 0.08 8.21
C HIS A 235 11.46 -0.69 8.32
N GLY A 236 12.47 -0.01 8.88
CA GLY A 236 13.74 -0.56 9.32
C GLY A 236 13.78 -0.83 10.84
N GLY A 237 14.90 -1.31 11.37
CA GLY A 237 15.13 -1.60 12.79
C GLY A 237 14.88 -3.04 13.25
N ALA A 238 13.89 -3.76 12.70
CA ALA A 238 13.64 -5.17 13.01
C ALA A 238 13.17 -5.99 11.80
N LEU A 239 13.22 -7.33 11.91
CA LEU A 239 12.69 -8.28 10.92
C LEU A 239 11.43 -8.96 11.49
N VAL A 240 10.28 -8.34 11.31
CA VAL A 240 8.99 -8.80 11.86
C VAL A 240 7.81 -8.19 11.08
N ALA A 241 6.73 -8.96 10.88
CA ALA A 241 5.46 -8.40 10.41
C ALA A 241 4.60 -8.01 11.62
N VAL A 242 4.36 -6.72 11.79
CA VAL A 242 3.53 -6.13 12.85
C VAL A 242 2.13 -5.82 12.29
N TYR A 243 1.12 -5.96 13.13
CA TYR A 243 -0.26 -5.77 12.74
C TYR A 243 -1.07 -5.15 13.89
N PRO A 244 -2.25 -4.58 13.61
CA PRO A 244 -3.00 -3.83 14.61
C PRO A 244 -3.46 -4.67 15.81
N TYR A 245 -3.58 -4.06 16.99
CA TYR A 245 -3.31 -2.63 17.25
C TYR A 245 -1.91 -2.38 17.80
N ASP A 246 -1.31 -1.24 17.42
CA ASP A 246 -0.03 -0.76 17.94
C ASP A 246 -0.12 -0.10 19.33
N GLY A 247 -1.34 0.07 19.85
CA GLY A 247 -1.62 0.70 21.13
C GLY A 247 -2.74 0.00 21.91
N SER A 248 -2.90 0.40 23.17
CA SER A 248 -3.88 -0.15 24.12
C SER A 248 -4.55 0.96 24.92
N PHE A 249 -5.75 0.69 25.44
CA PHE A 249 -6.54 1.65 26.20
C PHE A 249 -5.86 2.10 27.51
N ASP A 250 -5.09 1.21 28.15
CA ASP A 250 -4.36 1.51 29.38
C ASP A 250 -2.94 2.05 29.13
N HIS A 251 -2.56 2.20 27.86
CA HIS A 251 -1.23 2.64 27.40
C HIS A 251 -0.07 1.77 27.89
N THR A 252 -0.32 0.49 28.18
CA THR A 252 0.71 -0.48 28.56
C THR A 252 1.03 -1.46 27.42
N VAL A 253 2.19 -2.09 27.50
CA VAL A 253 2.68 -3.03 26.48
C VAL A 253 2.07 -4.41 26.73
N HIS A 254 0.96 -4.69 26.06
CA HIS A 254 0.35 -6.01 26.01
C HIS A 254 -0.37 -6.22 24.68
N TYR A 255 -0.78 -7.46 24.41
CA TYR A 255 -1.48 -7.81 23.19
C TYR A 255 -2.86 -7.11 23.10
N SER A 256 -3.05 -6.27 22.08
CA SER A 256 -4.25 -5.47 21.85
C SER A 256 -4.98 -5.96 20.60
N SER A 257 -5.99 -6.80 20.80
CA SER A 257 -6.70 -7.48 19.71
C SER A 257 -7.58 -6.52 18.91
N SER A 258 -7.62 -6.71 17.59
CA SER A 258 -8.56 -6.03 16.70
C SER A 258 -9.75 -6.93 16.34
N PRO A 259 -10.91 -6.36 15.93
CA PRO A 259 -12.04 -7.17 15.47
C PRO A 259 -11.73 -8.14 14.32
N ASP A 260 -10.72 -7.81 13.50
CA ASP A 260 -10.27 -8.61 12.35
C ASP A 260 -8.90 -9.28 12.60
N ASP A 261 -8.57 -9.57 13.86
CA ASP A 261 -7.27 -10.09 14.27
C ASP A 261 -6.83 -11.34 13.52
N ALA A 262 -7.74 -12.28 13.26
CA ALA A 262 -7.44 -13.50 12.50
C ALA A 262 -6.94 -13.16 11.09
N THR A 263 -7.63 -12.24 10.39
CA THR A 263 -7.24 -11.77 9.06
C THR A 263 -5.87 -11.08 9.09
N PHE A 264 -5.62 -10.25 10.09
CA PHE A 264 -4.33 -9.57 10.24
C PHE A 264 -3.17 -10.52 10.50
N ARG A 265 -3.39 -11.55 11.32
CA ARG A 265 -2.40 -12.63 11.52
C ARG A 265 -2.11 -13.36 10.22
N ASP A 266 -3.14 -13.72 9.46
CA ASP A 266 -2.97 -14.43 8.19
C ASP A 266 -2.18 -13.59 7.18
N LEU A 267 -2.47 -12.29 7.07
CA LEU A 267 -1.72 -11.36 6.22
C LEU A 267 -0.26 -11.23 6.67
N ALA A 268 -0.02 -11.03 7.97
CA ALA A 268 1.33 -10.93 8.53
C ALA A 268 2.13 -12.23 8.31
N LEU A 269 1.50 -13.39 8.52
CA LEU A 269 2.11 -14.70 8.30
C LEU A 269 2.39 -14.98 6.82
N SER A 270 1.49 -14.55 5.92
CA SER A 270 1.69 -14.69 4.48
C SER A 270 2.98 -13.99 4.07
N TYR A 271 3.23 -12.78 4.58
CA TYR A 271 4.48 -12.07 4.33
C TYR A 271 5.71 -12.76 4.99
N SER A 272 5.61 -13.08 6.29
CA SER A 272 6.77 -13.57 7.05
C SER A 272 7.23 -14.98 6.64
N LYS A 273 6.31 -15.85 6.19
CA LYS A 273 6.65 -17.20 5.73
C LYS A 273 7.60 -17.16 4.52
N PHE A 274 7.33 -16.28 3.55
CA PHE A 274 8.21 -16.11 2.40
C PHE A 274 9.59 -15.55 2.80
N LEU A 275 9.65 -14.62 3.77
CA LEU A 275 10.92 -14.11 4.27
C LEU A 275 11.77 -15.19 4.96
N SER A 276 11.15 -16.09 5.72
CA SER A 276 11.87 -17.19 6.41
C SER A 276 12.46 -18.23 5.44
N ALA A 277 11.92 -18.30 4.22
CA ALA A 277 12.44 -19.17 3.16
C ALA A 277 13.65 -18.57 2.42
N ILE A 278 13.96 -17.27 2.62
CA ILE A 278 15.10 -16.59 2.01
C ILE A 278 16.33 -16.77 2.92
N SER A 279 17.41 -17.35 2.38
CA SER A 279 18.66 -17.56 3.11
C SER A 279 19.85 -16.94 2.37
N PRO A 280 20.58 -15.98 2.98
CA PRO A 280 20.33 -15.40 4.30
C PRO A 280 19.07 -14.52 4.31
N PRO A 281 18.36 -14.39 5.44
CA PRO A 281 17.18 -13.53 5.53
C PRO A 281 17.56 -12.09 5.14
N PRO A 282 16.70 -11.36 4.42
CA PRO A 282 17.02 -9.99 4.04
C PRO A 282 17.20 -9.14 5.30
N PRO A 283 18.12 -8.15 5.27
CA PRO A 283 18.27 -7.25 6.39
C PRO A 283 16.96 -6.49 6.54
N ILE A 284 16.25 -6.74 7.62
CA ILE A 284 15.35 -5.77 8.25
C ILE A 284 14.22 -5.27 7.35
N LEU A 285 13.05 -5.90 7.50
CA LEU A 285 11.80 -5.23 7.16
C LEU A 285 10.80 -5.43 8.29
N THR A 286 10.37 -4.31 8.87
CA THR A 286 9.19 -4.26 9.71
C THR A 286 8.01 -3.79 8.87
N TYR A 287 6.93 -4.56 8.88
CA TYR A 287 5.72 -4.28 8.10
C TYR A 287 4.62 -3.88 9.07
N ILE A 288 3.91 -2.78 8.84
CA ILE A 288 2.73 -2.43 9.63
C ILE A 288 1.50 -2.48 8.71
N LEU A 289 0.62 -3.44 8.98
CA LEU A 289 -0.71 -3.51 8.37
C LEU A 289 -1.60 -2.45 9.03
N HIS A 290 -2.29 -1.65 8.23
CA HIS A 290 -3.29 -0.71 8.76
C HIS A 290 -4.66 -1.06 8.20
N ARG A 291 -5.67 -1.20 9.08
CA ARG A 291 -7.08 -0.98 8.69
C ARG A 291 -7.33 0.52 8.72
N GLN A 292 -7.93 1.07 7.68
CA GLN A 292 -8.39 2.46 7.68
C GLN A 292 -9.77 2.56 8.32
#